data_AF-A0A914XF14-F1
#
_entry.id   AF-A0A914XF14-F1
#
_cell.length_a   1.000
_cell.length_b   1.000
_cell.length_c   1.000
_cell.angle_alpha   90.00
_cell.angle_beta   90.00
_cell.angle_gamma   90.00
#
_symmetry.space_group_name_H-M   'P 1'
#
loop_
_entity.id
_entity.type
_entity.pdbx_description
1 polymer ?
#
loop_
_entity_poly.entity_id
_entity_poly.type
_entity_poly.pdbx_seq_one_letter_code
_entity_poly.pdbx_strand_id
1 'polypeptide(L)'
;MKAKELYATLVELKLYKRKNECAELFIQYHLIRNDLDAAIRELTESSEQYKSCLGLLPVLVEIAHSNDQERLEKVCSCAEKFSTPFQVRSTWLYALLENGKTEEAELFLQKNNTELSGELVDFVNFQAIQRRKPKVFDALLKMHKLKESVILRENVLIGMAKTYMKLHDPQGLKSVWKMLMAEDIILFSKAIGSIRDYFRRLNLAPPEVDEKKICIQPHHR
;
A
#
# COMPACT_ATOMS: atom_id res chain seq x y z
N MET A 1 -17.24 -27.18 -2.78
CA MET A 1 -16.85 -26.68 -1.46
C MET A 1 -16.29 -25.27 -1.64
N LYS A 2 -16.95 -24.26 -1.05
CA LYS A 2 -16.47 -22.88 -1.11
C LYS A 2 -15.19 -22.77 -0.29
N ALA A 3 -14.24 -21.92 -0.69
CA ALA A 3 -12.97 -21.77 0.04
C ALA A 3 -13.18 -21.57 1.55
N LYS A 4 -14.19 -20.77 1.94
CA LYS A 4 -14.61 -20.56 3.34
C LYS A 4 -14.98 -21.83 4.10
N GLU A 5 -15.64 -22.80 3.45
CA GLU A 5 -16.05 -24.08 4.06
C GLU A 5 -14.85 -24.99 4.27
N LEU A 6 -13.93 -25.02 3.29
CA LEU A 6 -12.65 -25.74 3.42
C LEU A 6 -11.82 -25.16 4.57
N TYR A 7 -11.73 -23.83 4.68
CA TYR A 7 -10.97 -23.17 5.75
C TYR A 7 -11.56 -23.41 7.13
N ALA A 8 -12.88 -23.28 7.30
CA ALA A 8 -13.54 -23.59 8.56
C ALA A 8 -13.25 -25.03 9.01
N THR A 9 -13.36 -25.98 8.06
CA THR A 9 -13.07 -27.40 8.32
C THR A 9 -11.60 -27.63 8.70
N LEU A 10 -10.64 -26.97 8.04
CA LEU A 10 -9.21 -27.10 8.37
C LEU A 10 -8.87 -26.55 9.77
N VAL A 11 -9.51 -25.45 10.17
CA VAL A 11 -9.37 -24.85 11.51
C VAL A 11 -10.00 -25.77 12.57
N GLU A 12 -11.25 -26.20 12.35
CA GLU A 12 -12.00 -27.08 13.27
C GLU A 12 -11.28 -28.41 13.52
N LEU A 13 -10.73 -29.01 12.47
CA LEU A 13 -10.07 -30.31 12.56
C LEU A 13 -8.62 -30.22 13.10
N LYS A 14 -8.10 -29.01 13.36
CA LYS A 14 -6.69 -28.78 13.77
C LYS A 14 -5.68 -29.48 12.84
N LEU A 15 -6.05 -29.72 11.58
CA LEU A 15 -5.24 -30.45 10.60
C LEU A 15 -4.14 -29.60 9.96
N TYR A 16 -3.88 -28.42 10.53
CA TYR A 16 -2.80 -27.58 10.07
C TYR A 16 -1.46 -28.13 10.62
N LYS A 17 -0.71 -28.84 9.78
CA LYS A 17 0.68 -28.41 9.65
C LYS A 17 0.59 -27.09 8.90
N ARG A 18 0.40 -25.98 9.63
CA ARG A 18 0.37 -24.63 9.05
C ARG A 18 1.61 -24.59 8.13
N LYS A 19 1.40 -24.46 6.83
CA LYS A 19 2.47 -24.04 5.94
C LYS A 19 2.50 -22.53 6.06
N ASN A 20 3.69 -21.94 6.02
CA ASN A 20 3.86 -20.50 6.11
C ASN A 20 2.91 -19.75 5.14
N GLU A 21 2.72 -20.33 3.96
CA GLU A 21 1.86 -19.84 2.86
C GLU A 21 0.37 -19.72 3.21
N CYS A 22 -0.12 -20.42 4.24
CA CYS A 22 -1.53 -20.38 4.64
C CYS A 22 -1.82 -19.44 5.82
N ALA A 23 -0.79 -18.96 6.54
CA ALA A 23 -0.96 -18.16 7.75
C ALA A 23 -1.76 -16.87 7.47
N GLU A 24 -1.42 -16.16 6.39
CA GLU A 24 -2.13 -14.94 5.99
C GLU A 24 -3.61 -15.21 5.65
N LEU A 25 -3.92 -16.38 5.07
CA LEU A 25 -5.30 -16.75 4.73
C LEU A 25 -6.15 -16.99 5.97
N PHE A 26 -5.58 -17.59 7.03
CA PHE A 26 -6.29 -17.78 8.30
C PHE A 26 -6.54 -16.44 9.01
N ILE A 27 -5.56 -15.53 9.00
CA ILE A 27 -5.74 -14.17 9.49
C ILE A 27 -6.88 -13.47 8.73
N GLN A 28 -6.87 -13.51 7.40
CA GLN A 28 -7.93 -12.92 6.57
C GLN A 28 -9.30 -13.56 6.83
N TYR A 29 -9.36 -14.87 7.08
CA TYR A 29 -10.61 -15.56 7.44
C TYR A 29 -11.24 -14.95 8.69
N HIS A 30 -10.45 -14.73 9.75
CA HIS A 30 -10.93 -14.11 10.98
C HIS A 30 -11.34 -12.65 10.79
N LEU A 31 -10.56 -11.87 10.03
CA LEU A 31 -10.89 -10.48 9.72
C LEU A 31 -12.21 -10.36 8.94
N ILE A 32 -12.46 -11.23 7.95
CA ILE A 32 -13.74 -11.28 7.20
C ILE A 32 -14.95 -11.58 8.11
N ARG A 33 -14.72 -12.23 9.25
CA ARG A 33 -15.75 -12.53 10.25
C ARG A 33 -15.85 -11.47 11.35
N ASN A 34 -15.14 -10.35 11.21
CA ASN A 34 -15.01 -9.29 12.22
C ASN A 34 -14.48 -9.82 13.58
N ASP A 35 -13.65 -10.88 13.56
CA ASP A 35 -13.03 -11.45 14.75
C ASP A 35 -11.55 -11.03 14.82
N LEU A 36 -11.32 -9.77 15.18
CA LEU A 36 -9.98 -9.18 15.25
C LEU A 36 -9.12 -9.87 16.30
N ASP A 37 -9.70 -10.31 17.42
CA ASP A 37 -8.95 -11.02 18.47
C ASP A 37 -8.42 -12.36 17.98
N ALA A 38 -9.23 -13.12 17.25
CA ALA A 38 -8.76 -14.37 16.63
C ALA A 38 -7.70 -14.10 15.55
N ALA A 39 -7.85 -13.05 14.76
CA ALA A 39 -6.86 -12.67 13.76
C ALA A 39 -5.50 -12.30 14.41
N ILE A 40 -5.51 -11.57 15.53
CA ILE A 40 -4.30 -11.21 16.29
C ILE A 40 -3.66 -12.46 16.91
N ARG A 41 -4.46 -13.39 17.45
CA ARG A 41 -3.94 -14.66 17.97
C ARG A 41 -3.27 -15.47 16.86
N GLU A 42 -3.93 -15.63 15.72
CA GLU A 42 -3.37 -16.36 14.57
C GLU A 42 -2.10 -15.69 14.05
N LEU A 43 -2.06 -14.35 13.96
CA LEU A 43 -0.85 -13.60 13.62
C LEU A 43 0.29 -13.88 14.62
N THR A 44 0.00 -13.86 15.91
CA THR A 44 1.01 -14.05 16.97
C THR A 44 1.57 -15.48 16.92
N GLU A 45 0.69 -16.48 16.92
CA GLU A 45 1.10 -17.89 16.88
C GLU A 45 1.86 -18.24 15.60
N SER A 46 1.39 -17.77 14.44
CA SER A 46 2.08 -18.00 13.18
C SER A 46 3.43 -17.29 13.15
N SER A 47 3.54 -16.09 13.73
CA SER A 47 4.81 -15.37 13.82
C SER A 47 5.83 -16.09 14.69
N GLU A 48 5.42 -16.64 15.82
CA GLU A 48 6.29 -17.44 16.68
C GLU A 48 6.75 -18.74 16.02
N GLN A 49 5.86 -19.38 15.24
CA GLN A 49 6.13 -20.63 14.54
C GLN A 49 7.08 -20.44 13.35
N TYR A 50 6.86 -19.43 12.52
CA TYR A 50 7.64 -19.21 11.29
C TYR A 50 8.76 -18.19 11.42
N LYS A 51 8.88 -17.53 12.58
CA LYS A 51 9.82 -16.44 12.81
C LYS A 51 9.66 -15.30 11.77
N SER A 52 8.41 -15.02 11.39
CA SER A 52 8.07 -13.97 10.42
C SER A 52 6.66 -13.44 10.64
N CYS A 53 6.42 -12.14 10.46
CA CYS A 53 5.10 -11.52 10.67
C CYS A 53 4.26 -11.46 9.38
N LEU A 54 3.94 -12.62 8.82
CA LEU A 54 3.02 -12.68 7.69
C LEU A 54 1.62 -12.22 8.09
N GLY A 55 0.95 -11.45 7.24
CA GLY A 55 -0.39 -10.93 7.51
C GLY A 55 -0.45 -9.79 8.54
N LEU A 56 0.69 -9.16 8.88
CA LEU A 56 0.72 -7.97 9.74
C LEU A 56 -0.14 -6.83 9.18
N LEU A 57 -0.01 -6.56 7.88
CA LEU A 57 -0.70 -5.44 7.23
C LEU A 57 -2.24 -5.50 7.38
N PRO A 58 -2.95 -6.57 6.99
CA PRO A 58 -4.40 -6.60 7.12
C PRO A 58 -4.88 -6.47 8.57
N VAL A 59 -4.13 -6.96 9.56
CA VAL A 59 -4.44 -6.76 10.98
C VAL A 59 -4.30 -5.30 11.38
N LEU A 60 -3.19 -4.64 10.99
CA LEU A 60 -2.97 -3.23 11.27
C LEU A 60 -3.99 -2.32 10.58
N VAL A 61 -4.48 -2.68 9.39
CA VAL A 61 -5.56 -1.95 8.71
C VAL A 61 -6.85 -1.98 9.54
N GLU A 62 -7.24 -3.13 10.09
CA GLU A 62 -8.43 -3.24 10.94
C GLU A 62 -8.25 -2.53 12.30
N ILE A 63 -7.06 -2.59 12.90
CA ILE A 63 -6.75 -1.83 14.12
C ILE A 63 -6.81 -0.32 13.87
N ALA A 64 -6.27 0.14 12.74
CA ALA A 64 -6.38 1.54 12.34
C ALA A 64 -7.85 1.95 12.13
N HIS A 65 -8.69 1.06 11.59
CA HIS A 65 -10.12 1.30 11.43
C HIS A 65 -10.85 1.47 12.78
N SER A 66 -10.52 0.62 13.76
CA SER A 66 -11.19 0.61 15.07
C SER A 66 -10.64 1.59 16.10
N ASN A 67 -9.50 2.25 15.83
CA ASN A 67 -8.79 3.12 16.79
C ASN A 67 -8.35 2.40 18.08
N ASP A 68 -8.09 1.09 18.00
CA ASP A 68 -7.77 0.28 19.18
C ASP A 68 -6.28 0.32 19.52
N GLN A 69 -5.92 1.25 20.41
CA GLN A 69 -4.53 1.47 20.82
C GLN A 69 -3.93 0.28 21.60
N GLU A 70 -4.74 -0.42 22.41
CA GLU A 70 -4.28 -1.58 23.18
C GLU A 70 -3.87 -2.73 22.25
N ARG A 71 -4.73 -3.03 21.26
CA ARG A 71 -4.42 -4.05 20.26
C ARG A 71 -3.25 -3.63 19.37
N LEU A 72 -3.12 -2.33 19.05
CA LEU A 72 -1.96 -1.82 18.31
C LEU A 72 -0.65 -2.13 19.03
N GLU A 73 -0.56 -1.79 20.31
CA GLU A 73 0.65 -2.01 21.11
C GLU A 73 1.03 -3.49 21.18
N LYS A 74 0.03 -4.36 21.36
CA LYS A 74 0.23 -5.82 21.36
C LYS A 74 0.76 -6.34 20.02
N VAL A 75 0.17 -5.91 18.91
CA VAL A 75 0.59 -6.35 17.56
C VAL A 75 1.97 -5.82 17.21
N CYS A 76 2.26 -4.55 17.50
CA CYS A 76 3.58 -3.97 17.27
C CYS A 76 4.66 -4.67 18.10
N SER A 77 4.39 -4.95 19.38
CA SER A 77 5.33 -5.68 20.25
C SER A 77 5.62 -7.10 19.74
N CYS A 78 4.64 -7.76 19.11
CA CYS A 78 4.86 -9.03 18.43
C CYS A 78 5.69 -8.83 17.15
N ALA A 79 5.34 -7.83 16.34
CA ALA A 79 5.97 -7.57 15.06
C ALA A 79 7.47 -7.24 15.18
N GLU A 80 7.83 -6.43 16.17
CA GLU A 80 9.22 -6.02 16.44
C GLU A 80 10.15 -7.20 16.78
N LYS A 81 9.62 -8.34 17.22
CA LYS A 81 10.41 -9.55 17.47
C LYS A 81 10.86 -10.25 16.18
N PHE A 82 10.11 -10.08 15.09
CA PHE A 82 10.28 -10.88 13.87
C PHE A 82 10.31 -10.04 12.58
N SER A 83 10.31 -8.71 12.69
CA SER A 83 10.33 -7.77 11.56
C SER A 83 11.26 -6.61 11.88
N THR A 84 11.80 -5.98 10.84
CA THR A 84 12.66 -4.81 11.04
C THR A 84 11.83 -3.60 11.50
N PRO A 85 12.43 -2.65 12.24
CA PRO A 85 11.73 -1.41 12.60
C PRO A 85 11.21 -0.64 11.38
N PHE A 86 11.89 -0.74 10.24
CA PHE A 86 11.38 -0.18 8.99
C PHE A 86 10.07 -0.85 8.56
N GLN A 87 10.02 -2.19 8.52
CA GLN A 87 8.82 -2.93 8.10
C GLN A 87 7.61 -2.65 8.99
N VAL A 88 7.78 -2.62 10.32
CA VAL A 88 6.67 -2.34 11.24
C VAL A 88 6.13 -0.93 11.02
N ARG A 89 7.02 0.07 10.97
CA ARG A 89 6.65 1.48 10.78
C ARG A 89 6.03 1.75 9.41
N SER A 90 6.59 1.21 8.34
CA SER A 90 6.07 1.39 6.99
C SER A 90 4.71 0.72 6.81
N THR A 91 4.51 -0.44 7.43
CA THR A 91 3.21 -1.15 7.43
C THR A 91 2.15 -0.37 8.21
N TRP A 92 2.50 0.18 9.39
CA TRP A 92 1.58 1.02 10.16
C TRP A 92 1.22 2.31 9.42
N LEU A 93 2.21 3.00 8.85
CA LEU A 93 1.99 4.19 8.02
C LEU A 93 0.99 3.89 6.89
N TYR A 94 1.21 2.79 6.17
CA TYR A 94 0.30 2.39 5.11
C TYR A 94 -1.12 2.10 5.65
N ALA A 95 -1.25 1.43 6.81
CA ALA A 95 -2.54 1.12 7.41
C ALA A 95 -3.36 2.38 7.77
N LEU A 96 -2.70 3.41 8.29
CA LEU A 96 -3.30 4.73 8.53
C LEU A 96 -3.78 5.37 7.22
N LEU A 97 -2.94 5.36 6.18
CA LEU A 97 -3.27 5.94 4.87
C LEU A 97 -4.41 5.19 4.17
N GLU A 98 -4.46 3.85 4.26
CA GLU A 98 -5.57 3.05 3.71
C GLU A 98 -6.91 3.40 4.38
N ASN A 99 -6.89 3.76 5.66
CA ASN A 99 -8.06 4.24 6.41
C ASN A 99 -8.34 5.75 6.24
N GLY A 100 -7.56 6.46 5.41
CA GLY A 100 -7.74 7.91 5.19
C GLY A 100 -7.31 8.78 6.38
N LYS A 101 -6.57 8.21 7.34
CA LYS A 101 -6.12 8.88 8.57
C LYS A 101 -4.82 9.66 8.34
N THR A 102 -4.87 10.62 7.40
CA THR A 102 -3.69 11.38 6.98
C THR A 102 -3.07 12.17 8.14
N GLU A 103 -3.87 12.78 9.01
CA GLU A 103 -3.37 13.55 10.17
C GLU A 103 -2.65 12.65 11.18
N GLU A 104 -3.22 11.47 11.49
CA GLU A 104 -2.56 10.49 12.36
C GLU A 104 -1.26 9.97 11.73
N ALA A 105 -1.23 9.76 10.41
CA ALA A 105 -0.02 9.37 9.69
C ALA A 105 1.08 10.44 9.78
N GLU A 106 0.72 11.72 9.66
CA GLU A 106 1.66 12.83 9.84
C GLU A 106 2.19 12.92 11.28
N LEU A 107 1.29 12.85 12.26
CA LEU A 107 1.66 12.83 13.69
C LEU A 107 2.58 11.64 14.02
N PHE A 108 2.30 10.47 13.44
CA PHE A 108 3.14 9.29 13.59
C PHE A 108 4.56 9.53 13.06
N LEU A 109 4.71 10.09 11.86
CA LEU A 109 6.02 10.43 11.31
C LEU A 109 6.76 11.47 12.17
N GLN A 110 6.06 12.50 12.65
CA GLN A 110 6.64 13.52 13.52
C GLN A 110 7.13 12.95 14.85
N LYS A 111 6.29 12.21 15.57
CA LYS A 111 6.62 11.63 16.89
C LYS A 111 7.79 10.66 16.85
N ASN A 112 7.94 9.94 15.74
CA ASN A 112 9.00 8.95 15.56
C ASN A 112 10.27 9.55 14.92
N ASN A 113 10.37 10.88 14.80
CA ASN A 113 11.45 11.57 14.08
C ASN A 113 11.74 10.92 12.71
N THR A 114 10.68 10.45 12.05
CA THR A 114 10.78 9.72 10.79
C THR A 114 10.42 10.68 9.66
N GLU A 115 11.35 10.85 8.73
CA GLU A 115 11.11 11.60 7.51
C GLU A 115 10.36 10.75 6.49
N LEU A 116 9.54 11.40 5.66
CA LEU A 116 8.92 10.72 4.53
C LEU A 116 9.99 10.52 3.45
N SER A 117 10.75 9.43 3.56
CA SER A 117 11.84 9.09 2.64
C SER A 117 11.33 8.44 1.35
N GLY A 118 12.19 8.39 0.34
CA GLY A 118 11.91 7.65 -0.90
C GLY A 118 11.58 6.18 -0.64
N GLU A 119 12.29 5.52 0.28
CA GLU A 119 12.05 4.11 0.62
C GLU A 119 10.65 3.88 1.23
N LEU A 120 10.19 4.79 2.09
CA LEU A 120 8.83 4.72 2.65
C LEU A 120 7.76 4.93 1.58
N VAL A 121 7.96 5.91 0.69
CA VAL A 121 7.06 6.17 -0.43
C VAL A 121 7.01 4.97 -1.38
N ASP A 122 8.15 4.36 -1.69
CA ASP A 122 8.24 3.18 -2.54
C ASP A 122 7.53 1.98 -1.92
N PHE A 123 7.68 1.78 -0.60
CA PHE A 123 6.94 0.75 0.13
C PHE A 123 5.42 0.98 0.04
N VAL A 124 4.96 2.19 0.35
CA VAL A 124 3.52 2.53 0.31
C VAL A 124 2.97 2.37 -1.11
N ASN A 125 3.68 2.87 -2.11
CA ASN A 125 3.33 2.74 -3.52
C ASN A 125 3.21 1.26 -3.93
N PHE A 126 4.20 0.44 -3.56
CA PHE A 126 4.19 -0.99 -3.85
C PHE A 126 2.94 -1.66 -3.28
N GLN A 127 2.65 -1.45 -1.99
CA GLN A 127 1.50 -2.05 -1.32
C GLN A 127 0.17 -1.58 -1.96
N ALA A 128 0.03 -0.29 -2.23
CA ALA A 128 -1.16 0.28 -2.84
C ALA A 128 -1.40 -0.25 -4.27
N ILE A 129 -0.33 -0.43 -5.07
CA ILE A 129 -0.39 -1.01 -6.42
C ILE A 129 -0.77 -2.49 -6.38
N GLN A 130 -0.22 -3.27 -5.45
CA GLN A 130 -0.55 -4.70 -5.35
C GLN A 130 -1.99 -4.92 -4.91
N ARG A 131 -2.44 -4.13 -3.93
CA ARG A 131 -3.79 -4.22 -3.35
C ARG A 131 -4.85 -3.45 -4.12
N ARG A 132 -4.45 -2.75 -5.19
CA ARG A 132 -5.30 -1.91 -6.06
C ARG A 132 -6.08 -0.85 -5.27
N LYS A 133 -5.38 -0.11 -4.40
CA LYS A 133 -5.96 0.87 -3.47
C LYS A 133 -5.63 2.31 -3.90
N PRO A 134 -6.40 2.90 -4.85
CA PRO A 134 -6.10 4.25 -5.35
C PRO A 134 -6.21 5.34 -4.28
N LYS A 135 -7.11 5.18 -3.29
CA LYS A 135 -7.33 6.14 -2.21
C LYS A 135 -6.12 6.35 -1.29
N VAL A 136 -5.21 5.37 -1.22
CA VAL A 136 -3.96 5.51 -0.44
C VAL A 136 -3.08 6.61 -1.04
N PHE A 137 -3.04 6.72 -2.38
CA PHE A 137 -2.28 7.77 -3.05
C PHE A 137 -2.90 9.15 -2.79
N ASP A 138 -4.23 9.28 -2.76
CA ASP A 138 -4.90 10.53 -2.40
C ASP A 138 -4.53 10.98 -0.98
N ALA A 139 -4.50 10.05 -0.03
CA ALA A 139 -4.09 10.31 1.35
C ALA A 139 -2.62 10.72 1.44
N LEU A 140 -1.75 10.07 0.68
CA LEU A 140 -0.31 10.35 0.62
C LEU A 140 -0.05 11.73 -0.02
N LEU A 141 -0.75 12.09 -1.10
CA LEU A 141 -0.65 13.39 -1.78
C LEU A 141 -1.07 14.58 -0.91
N LYS A 142 -1.93 14.34 0.09
CA LYS A 142 -2.36 15.36 1.05
C LYS A 142 -1.31 15.66 2.12
N MET A 143 -0.35 14.76 2.34
CA MET A 143 0.66 14.93 3.37
C MET A 143 1.56 16.15 3.11
N HIS A 144 1.74 17.01 4.12
CA HIS A 144 2.52 18.24 4.05
C HIS A 144 3.96 17.98 3.60
N LYS A 145 4.63 17.00 4.21
CA LYS A 145 6.01 16.63 3.83
C LYS A 145 6.14 16.19 2.38
N LEU A 146 5.09 15.62 1.77
CA LEU A 146 5.13 15.25 0.35
C LEU A 146 4.97 16.47 -0.55
N LYS A 147 4.24 17.52 -0.13
CA LYS A 147 4.08 18.75 -0.92
C LYS A 147 5.41 19.44 -1.19
N GLU A 148 6.39 19.28 -0.31
CA GLU A 148 7.71 19.88 -0.41
C GLU A 148 8.66 19.11 -1.35
N SER A 149 8.36 17.85 -1.67
CA SER A 149 9.23 16.99 -2.49
C SER A 149 8.61 16.62 -3.82
N VAL A 150 8.97 17.42 -4.82
CA VAL A 150 8.64 17.27 -6.23
C VAL A 150 8.90 15.85 -6.77
N ILE A 151 10.07 15.26 -6.48
CA ILE A 151 10.44 13.91 -6.91
C ILE A 151 9.54 12.84 -6.27
N LEU A 152 9.25 12.97 -4.97
CA LEU A 152 8.39 12.00 -4.29
C LEU A 152 6.94 12.08 -4.79
N ARG A 153 6.44 13.29 -5.10
CA ARG A 153 5.12 13.48 -5.71
C ARG A 153 5.01 12.78 -7.06
N GLU A 154 6.02 12.92 -7.92
CA GLU A 154 6.06 12.20 -9.20
C GLU A 154 5.98 10.69 -8.98
N ASN A 155 6.77 10.14 -8.06
CA ASN A 155 6.74 8.71 -7.73
C ASN A 155 5.35 8.23 -7.28
N VAL A 156 4.68 9.01 -6.42
CA VAL A 156 3.31 8.73 -5.95
C VAL A 156 2.30 8.76 -7.10
N LEU A 157 2.37 9.77 -7.97
CA LEU A 157 1.49 9.89 -9.14
C LEU A 157 1.72 8.74 -10.13
N ILE A 158 2.97 8.31 -10.35
CA ILE A 158 3.28 7.12 -11.17
C ILE A 158 2.67 5.85 -10.55
N GLY A 159 2.77 5.69 -9.23
CA GLY A 159 2.15 4.56 -8.53
C GLY A 159 0.62 4.56 -8.67
N MET A 160 0.01 5.73 -8.58
CA MET A 160 -1.43 5.94 -8.77
C MET A 160 -1.85 5.59 -10.21
N ALA A 161 -1.09 6.03 -11.22
CA ALA A 161 -1.33 5.68 -12.62
C ALA A 161 -1.29 4.16 -12.84
N LYS A 162 -0.25 3.49 -12.33
CA LYS A 162 -0.14 2.01 -12.40
C LYS A 162 -1.34 1.32 -11.76
N THR A 163 -1.85 1.87 -10.66
CA THR A 163 -3.02 1.34 -9.97
C THR A 163 -4.28 1.45 -10.82
N TYR A 164 -4.56 2.62 -11.42
CA TYR A 164 -5.71 2.79 -12.32
C TYR A 164 -5.59 1.94 -13.59
N MET A 165 -4.38 1.76 -14.14
CA MET A 165 -4.14 0.84 -15.25
C MET A 165 -4.52 -0.60 -14.90
N LYS A 166 -4.16 -1.07 -13.69
CA LYS A 166 -4.55 -2.40 -13.16
C LYS A 166 -6.05 -2.52 -12.86
N LEU A 167 -6.71 -1.42 -12.55
CA LEU A 167 -8.16 -1.35 -12.32
C LEU A 167 -8.97 -1.23 -13.61
N HIS A 168 -8.31 -1.05 -14.77
CA HIS A 168 -8.97 -0.73 -16.03
C HIS A 168 -9.83 0.53 -15.96
N ASP A 169 -9.36 1.54 -15.22
CA ASP A 169 -10.05 2.82 -15.03
C ASP A 169 -9.39 3.95 -15.84
N PRO A 170 -9.88 4.23 -17.06
CA PRO A 170 -9.33 5.29 -17.89
C PRO A 170 -9.62 6.69 -17.36
N GLN A 171 -10.67 6.90 -16.55
CA GLN A 171 -11.00 8.23 -16.01
C GLN A 171 -10.06 8.58 -14.86
N GLY A 172 -9.83 7.63 -13.94
CA GLY A 172 -8.80 7.76 -12.91
C GLY A 172 -7.43 8.04 -13.52
N LEU A 173 -7.05 7.30 -14.57
CA LEU A 173 -5.79 7.53 -15.27
C LEU A 173 -5.70 8.91 -15.94
N LYS A 174 -6.80 9.40 -16.55
CA LYS A 174 -6.86 10.78 -17.10
C LYS A 174 -6.68 11.83 -16.00
N SER A 175 -7.23 11.61 -14.80
CA SER A 175 -7.04 12.51 -13.67
C SER A 175 -5.58 12.57 -13.24
N VAL A 176 -4.92 11.41 -13.10
CA VAL A 176 -3.49 11.34 -12.76
C VAL A 176 -2.63 12.02 -13.82
N TRP A 177 -2.97 11.86 -15.10
CA TRP A 177 -2.27 12.55 -16.18
C TRP A 177 -2.34 14.07 -16.03
N LYS A 178 -3.53 14.63 -15.77
CA LYS A 178 -3.68 16.07 -15.54
C LYS A 178 -2.85 16.56 -14.35
N MET A 179 -2.81 15.78 -13.26
CA MET A 179 -1.97 16.09 -12.10
C MET A 179 -0.48 16.12 -12.47
N LEU A 180 0.00 15.09 -13.17
CA LEU A 180 1.39 15.03 -13.64
C LEU A 180 1.76 16.23 -14.53
N MET A 181 0.88 16.67 -15.44
CA MET A 181 1.14 17.82 -16.31
C MET A 181 1.11 19.17 -15.56
N ALA A 182 0.36 19.24 -14.46
CA ALA A 182 0.28 20.41 -13.61
C ALA A 182 1.54 20.59 -12.74
N GLU A 183 2.22 19.50 -12.40
CA GLU A 183 3.52 19.59 -11.74
C GLU A 183 4.53 20.26 -12.69
N ASP A 184 5.34 21.18 -12.17
CA ASP A 184 6.38 21.89 -12.94
C ASP A 184 7.67 21.05 -13.05
N ILE A 185 7.49 19.77 -13.35
CA ILE A 185 8.52 18.74 -13.33
C ILE A 185 8.80 18.34 -14.76
N ILE A 186 10.09 18.18 -15.04
CA ILE A 186 10.50 17.49 -16.24
C ILE A 186 10.32 15.99 -16.02
N LEU A 187 9.13 15.49 -16.37
CA LEU A 187 8.71 14.12 -16.13
C LEU A 187 9.58 13.11 -16.88
N PHE A 188 9.88 11.97 -16.24
CA PHE A 188 10.65 10.91 -16.89
C PHE A 188 9.86 10.26 -18.03
N SER A 189 10.42 10.31 -19.25
CA SER A 189 9.79 9.85 -20.51
C SER A 189 9.18 8.43 -20.44
N LYS A 190 9.75 7.53 -19.63
CA LYS A 190 9.31 6.13 -19.51
C LYS A 190 7.94 5.97 -18.84
N ALA A 191 7.65 6.78 -17.81
CA ALA A 191 6.36 6.73 -17.12
C ALA A 191 5.25 7.34 -17.98
N ILE A 192 5.53 8.49 -18.61
CA ILE A 192 4.66 9.12 -19.61
C ILE A 192 4.38 8.16 -20.77
N GLY A 193 5.42 7.53 -21.32
CA GLY A 193 5.30 6.56 -22.41
C GLY A 193 4.37 5.40 -22.05
N SER A 194 4.53 4.85 -20.85
CA SER A 194 3.67 3.75 -20.37
C SER A 194 2.19 4.14 -20.27
N ILE A 195 1.89 5.37 -19.83
CA ILE A 195 0.52 5.88 -19.76
C ILE A 195 -0.04 6.13 -21.17
N ARG A 196 0.75 6.74 -22.08
CA ARG A 196 0.34 6.95 -23.48
C ARG A 196 0.05 5.64 -24.20
N ASP A 197 0.92 4.65 -24.03
CA ASP A 197 0.75 3.33 -24.64
C ASP A 197 -0.52 2.64 -24.12
N TYR A 198 -0.86 2.83 -22.85
CA TYR A 198 -2.11 2.33 -22.29
C TYR A 198 -3.34 2.97 -22.93
N PHE A 199 -3.37 4.30 -23.07
CA PHE A 199 -4.47 4.98 -23.78
C PHE A 199 -4.59 4.51 -25.23
N ARG A 200 -3.46 4.37 -25.93
CA ARG A 200 -3.43 3.88 -27.31
C ARG A 200 -4.00 2.46 -27.42
N ARG A 201 -3.67 1.56 -26.49
CA ARG A 201 -4.24 0.19 -26.45
C ARG A 201 -5.74 0.16 -26.23
N LEU A 202 -6.29 1.18 -25.58
CA LEU A 202 -7.73 1.31 -25.35
C LEU A 202 -8.46 2.05 -26.47
N ASN A 203 -7.78 2.39 -27.57
CA ASN A 203 -8.31 3.25 -28.65
C ASN A 203 -8.81 4.61 -28.12
N LEU A 204 -8.18 5.11 -27.06
CA LEU A 204 -8.47 6.42 -26.49
C LEU A 204 -7.36 7.40 -26.88
N ALA A 205 -7.74 8.62 -27.22
CA ALA A 205 -6.76 9.69 -27.39
C ALA A 205 -6.09 9.96 -26.02
N PRO A 206 -4.74 9.92 -25.93
CA PRO A 206 -4.06 10.41 -24.75
C PRO A 206 -4.36 11.91 -24.59
N PRO A 207 -4.45 12.45 -23.37
CA PRO A 207 -4.69 13.87 -23.20
C PRO A 207 -3.51 14.69 -23.77
N GLU A 208 -3.80 15.86 -24.34
CA GLU A 208 -2.81 16.76 -24.96
C GLU A 208 -1.68 17.16 -23.99
N VAL A 209 -0.49 17.45 -24.55
CA VAL A 209 0.73 17.75 -23.77
C VAL A 209 1.49 18.90 -24.41
N ASP A 210 2.03 19.79 -23.57
CA ASP A 210 3.14 20.66 -23.96
C ASP A 210 4.43 19.83 -24.00
N GLU A 211 4.87 19.45 -25.20
CA GLU A 211 6.06 18.62 -25.40
C GLU A 211 7.33 19.21 -24.79
N LYS A 212 7.34 20.52 -24.49
CA LYS A 212 8.45 21.21 -23.82
C LYS A 212 8.64 20.79 -22.35
N LYS A 213 7.65 20.14 -21.73
CA LYS A 213 7.71 19.63 -20.35
C LYS A 213 8.27 18.21 -20.21
N ILE A 214 8.72 17.58 -21.30
CA ILE A 214 9.18 16.18 -21.30
C ILE A 214 10.70 16.13 -21.50
N CYS A 215 11.46 15.60 -20.53
CA CYS A 215 12.85 15.22 -20.78
C CYS A 215 12.87 13.83 -21.37
N ILE A 216 13.34 13.75 -22.61
CA ILE A 216 13.81 12.50 -23.19
C ILE A 216 15.27 12.38 -22.72
N GLN A 217 15.55 11.60 -21.68
CA GLN A 217 16.94 11.27 -21.38
C GLN A 217 17.50 10.47 -22.57
N PRO A 218 18.64 10.86 -23.16
CA PRO A 218 19.33 10.02 -24.11
C PRO A 218 19.76 8.74 -23.40
N HIS A 219 19.38 7.59 -23.95
CA HIS A 219 19.87 6.30 -23.46
C HIS A 219 21.40 6.29 -23.57
N HIS A 220 22.12 6.40 -22.45
CA HIS A 220 23.50 5.97 -22.40
C HIS A 220 23.51 4.45 -22.59
N ARG A 221 24.08 4.04 -23.73
CA ARG A 221 24.32 2.64 -24.12
C ARG A 221 25.29 1.96 -23.18
#